data_AF-A0A8I1S4T8-F1
#
_entry.id   AF-A0A8I1S4T8-F1
#
_cell.length_a   1.000
_cell.length_b   1.000
_cell.length_c   1.000
_cell.angle_alpha   90.00
_cell.angle_beta   90.00
_cell.angle_gamma   90.00
#
_symmetry.space_group_name_H-M   'P 1'
#
loop_
_entity.id
_entity.type
_entity.pdbx_description
1 polymer ?
#
loop_
_entity_poly.entity_id
_entity_poly.type
_entity_poly.pdbx_seq_one_letter_code
_entity_poly.pdbx_strand_id
1 'polypeptide(L)'
;MTPLGTTPAADPLRVAEAPPPAPGSAGIGSTVGSNPDSPAGLPPGIPPAARPKRPHRRLRQVVWALVSAVVVAAFWSVDISWDSLGHAPARLVHYIGLMFGPPAWGQLPAAVSATMLSVAMAWFGTMLGIVISFPLSLLATRGLTPVWVRWPIRGFFAVLRAVPEVVIAVLMLSVTGLTAYTGALAIALGSIGTLGKWGYESFEAVDRGAIEAANAAGASRAQVMRWGVWPNAQPDVLAFWLYRFEISVRASAILGLIGAGGIGKMLMDNIQFRVWDVVGMLMITVVAITMIIDQLSGMVRIRIITGRWDLPFAARLRRRRTARATASAPDGTARAAASDPAGTANSEDRRKAEE
;
A
#
# COMPACT_ATOMS: atom_id res chain seq x y z
N MET A 1 58.07 25.11 -33.32
CA MET A 1 57.25 26.27 -33.75
C MET A 1 55.99 26.29 -32.91
N THR A 2 55.86 27.36 -32.12
CA THR A 2 54.63 27.96 -31.54
C THR A 2 53.94 27.25 -30.35
N PRO A 3 53.58 27.97 -29.26
CA PRO A 3 53.26 27.37 -27.96
C PRO A 3 51.76 27.25 -27.67
N LEU A 4 51.45 26.43 -26.65
CA LEU A 4 50.14 26.25 -26.01
C LEU A 4 49.62 27.55 -25.39
N GLY A 5 48.45 28.01 -25.83
CA GLY A 5 47.70 29.15 -25.26
C GLY A 5 46.61 28.67 -24.30
N THR A 6 46.56 29.31 -23.13
CA THR A 6 45.64 29.09 -22.02
C THR A 6 44.26 29.71 -22.27
N THR A 7 43.19 28.99 -21.96
CA THR A 7 41.82 29.53 -21.90
C THR A 7 41.53 30.03 -20.49
N PRO A 8 41.07 31.28 -20.26
CA PRO A 8 40.55 31.67 -18.96
C PRO A 8 39.09 31.23 -18.81
N ALA A 9 38.77 30.70 -17.63
CA ALA A 9 37.42 30.29 -17.24
C ALA A 9 36.49 31.52 -17.11
N ALA A 10 35.30 31.42 -17.69
CA ALA A 10 34.25 32.44 -17.54
C ALA A 10 33.48 32.25 -16.21
N ASP A 11 33.39 33.33 -15.46
CA ASP A 11 32.70 33.50 -14.17
C ASP A 11 31.16 33.53 -14.35
N PRO A 12 30.38 32.64 -13.71
CA PRO A 12 28.95 32.48 -13.99
C PRO A 12 28.01 33.46 -13.26
N LEU A 13 28.50 34.52 -12.59
CA LEU A 13 27.67 35.33 -11.68
C LEU A 13 27.49 36.83 -12.01
N ARG A 14 27.78 37.30 -13.22
CA ARG A 14 27.44 38.69 -13.62
C ARG A 14 26.09 38.77 -14.34
N VAL A 15 25.05 39.09 -13.59
CA VAL A 15 23.75 39.57 -14.12
C VAL A 15 23.92 41.04 -14.52
N ALA A 16 23.82 41.34 -15.81
CA ALA A 16 23.77 42.71 -16.32
C ALA A 16 22.31 43.16 -16.45
N GLU A 17 21.97 44.24 -15.75
CA GLU A 17 20.64 44.87 -15.70
C GLU A 17 20.37 45.68 -16.98
N ALA A 18 19.16 45.59 -17.55
CA ALA A 18 18.77 46.23 -18.81
C ALA A 18 18.03 47.57 -18.58
N PRO A 19 18.16 48.57 -19.49
CA PRO A 19 17.55 49.89 -19.31
C PRO A 19 16.07 49.94 -19.72
N PRO A 20 15.28 50.93 -19.23
CA PRO A 20 13.83 50.98 -19.48
C PRO A 20 13.47 51.52 -20.88
N PRO A 21 12.32 51.12 -21.45
CA PRO A 21 11.90 51.54 -22.79
C PRO A 21 11.19 52.91 -22.81
N ALA A 22 11.35 53.63 -23.92
CA ALA A 22 10.72 54.93 -24.21
C ALA A 22 9.29 54.78 -24.78
N PRO A 23 8.42 55.81 -24.66
CA PRO A 23 7.01 55.71 -25.05
C PRO A 23 6.70 56.31 -26.42
N GLY A 24 5.76 55.71 -27.16
CA GLY A 24 4.78 56.47 -27.94
C GLY A 24 4.38 56.02 -29.35
N SER A 25 3.08 56.18 -29.62
CA SER A 25 2.30 56.14 -30.89
C SER A 25 1.99 54.75 -31.47
N ALA A 26 0.76 54.20 -31.41
CA ALA A 26 -0.57 54.64 -31.87
C ALA A 26 -0.78 54.49 -33.39
N GLY A 27 -1.74 53.64 -33.78
CA GLY A 27 -2.26 53.56 -35.16
C GLY A 27 -2.99 52.25 -35.48
N ILE A 28 -4.31 52.31 -35.56
CA ILE A 28 -5.28 51.24 -35.88
C ILE A 28 -5.49 51.17 -37.40
N GLY A 29 -5.61 49.96 -38.00
CA GLY A 29 -6.12 49.81 -39.38
C GLY A 29 -5.88 48.48 -40.11
N SER A 30 -6.79 47.53 -39.90
CA SER A 30 -7.34 46.53 -40.86
C SER A 30 -6.44 45.57 -41.69
N THR A 31 -6.34 44.35 -41.15
CA THR A 31 -6.67 43.04 -41.79
C THR A 31 -6.19 42.73 -43.22
N VAL A 32 -4.93 42.27 -43.30
CA VAL A 32 -4.46 41.34 -44.35
C VAL A 32 -4.86 39.91 -43.96
N GLY A 33 -5.24 39.12 -44.97
CA GLY A 33 -5.87 37.80 -44.87
C GLY A 33 -5.26 36.87 -43.80
N SER A 34 -6.15 36.32 -42.99
CA SER A 34 -5.87 35.29 -42.00
C SER A 34 -5.44 34.00 -42.68
N ASN A 35 -4.14 33.71 -42.66
CA ASN A 35 -3.65 32.35 -42.79
C ASN A 35 -3.53 31.76 -41.36
N PRO A 36 -4.34 30.77 -40.97
CA PRO A 36 -4.44 30.32 -39.57
C PRO A 36 -3.20 29.58 -39.03
N ASP A 37 -2.16 29.39 -39.84
CA ASP A 37 -0.98 28.58 -39.50
C ASP A 37 0.33 29.38 -39.32
N SER A 38 0.29 30.70 -39.21
CA SER A 38 1.51 31.48 -38.88
C SER A 38 1.64 31.69 -37.37
N PRO A 39 2.58 31.02 -36.67
CA PRO A 39 2.82 31.31 -35.26
C PRO A 39 3.48 32.68 -35.14
N ALA A 40 2.66 33.69 -34.87
CA ALA A 40 3.11 35.01 -34.48
C ALA A 40 3.83 34.94 -33.11
N GLY A 41 5.05 35.46 -33.04
CA GLY A 41 5.58 36.03 -31.80
C GLY A 41 6.56 35.21 -30.97
N LEU A 42 7.40 34.34 -31.54
CA LEU A 42 8.51 33.73 -30.79
C LEU A 42 9.81 34.56 -30.95
N PRO A 43 10.52 34.89 -29.85
CA PRO A 43 11.82 35.55 -29.93
C PRO A 43 12.83 34.69 -30.73
N PRO A 44 13.67 35.32 -31.57
CA PRO A 44 14.57 34.58 -32.46
C PRO A 44 15.65 33.87 -31.64
N GLY A 45 15.65 32.52 -31.64
CA GLY A 45 16.75 31.73 -31.08
C GLY A 45 16.43 30.37 -30.47
N ILE A 46 15.15 29.98 -30.31
CA ILE A 46 14.81 28.65 -29.77
C ILE A 46 14.49 27.69 -30.93
N PRO A 47 15.30 26.65 -31.17
CA PRO A 47 14.97 25.64 -32.17
C PRO A 47 13.65 24.95 -31.79
N PRO A 48 12.71 24.73 -32.73
CA PRO A 48 11.46 24.07 -32.43
C PRO A 48 11.73 22.67 -31.87
N ALA A 49 11.17 22.37 -30.70
CA ALA A 49 11.33 21.06 -30.06
C ALA A 49 10.90 19.95 -31.04
N ALA A 50 11.85 19.09 -31.42
CA ALA A 50 11.62 18.01 -32.37
C ALA A 50 10.51 17.09 -31.82
N ARG A 51 9.34 17.15 -32.45
CA ARG A 51 8.17 16.35 -32.07
C ARG A 51 8.56 14.86 -32.11
N PRO A 52 8.38 14.08 -31.01
CA PRO A 52 8.72 12.67 -31.03
C PRO A 52 7.95 11.95 -32.15
N LYS A 53 8.66 11.23 -33.01
CA LYS A 53 8.07 10.49 -34.13
C LYS A 53 7.10 9.45 -33.58
N ARG A 54 5.84 9.50 -34.02
CA ARG A 54 4.78 8.56 -33.60
C ARG A 54 5.25 7.12 -33.88
N PRO A 55 5.11 6.17 -32.95
CA PRO A 55 5.55 4.80 -33.15
C PRO A 55 4.85 4.20 -34.39
N HIS A 56 5.62 3.54 -35.24
CA HIS A 56 5.14 3.02 -36.52
C HIS A 56 4.01 2.00 -36.29
N ARG A 57 2.84 2.22 -36.90
CA ARG A 57 1.62 1.38 -36.77
C ARG A 57 1.88 -0.12 -36.99
N ARG A 58 2.90 -0.45 -37.81
CA ARG A 58 3.34 -1.82 -38.08
C ARG A 58 3.97 -2.52 -36.88
N LEU A 59 4.81 -1.83 -36.08
CA LEU A 59 5.41 -2.43 -34.88
C LEU A 59 4.32 -2.80 -33.87
N ARG A 60 3.33 -1.91 -33.68
CA ARG A 60 2.18 -2.19 -32.83
C ARG A 60 1.38 -3.39 -33.34
N GLN A 61 1.16 -3.50 -34.66
CA GLN A 61 0.47 -4.65 -35.25
C GLN A 61 1.25 -5.95 -35.09
N VAL A 62 2.58 -5.93 -35.24
CA VAL A 62 3.45 -7.09 -35.00
C VAL A 62 3.41 -7.52 -33.54
N VAL A 63 3.47 -6.58 -32.59
CA VAL A 63 3.35 -6.88 -31.16
C VAL A 63 1.99 -7.50 -30.85
N TRP A 64 0.89 -6.94 -31.37
CA TRP A 64 -0.44 -7.53 -31.19
C TRP A 64 -0.58 -8.90 -31.84
N ALA A 65 -0.04 -9.09 -33.04
CA ALA A 65 -0.05 -10.38 -33.72
C ALA A 65 0.74 -11.43 -32.92
N LEU A 66 1.90 -11.06 -32.37
CA LEU A 66 2.71 -11.92 -31.52
C LEU A 66 1.98 -12.27 -30.22
N VAL A 67 1.39 -11.29 -29.54
CA VAL A 67 0.59 -11.52 -28.33
C VAL A 67 -0.59 -12.44 -28.63
N SER A 68 -1.34 -12.17 -29.71
CA SER A 68 -2.45 -13.02 -30.13
C SER A 68 -1.99 -14.43 -30.49
N ALA A 69 -0.86 -14.59 -31.18
CA ALA A 69 -0.30 -15.91 -31.49
C ALA A 69 0.10 -16.67 -30.21
N VAL A 70 0.73 -16.00 -29.24
CA VAL A 70 1.06 -16.60 -27.93
C VAL A 70 -0.20 -17.00 -27.17
N VAL A 71 -1.24 -16.16 -27.17
CA VAL A 71 -2.52 -16.47 -26.53
C VAL A 71 -3.19 -17.67 -27.19
N VAL A 72 -3.27 -17.70 -28.53
CA VAL A 72 -3.86 -18.83 -29.26
C VAL A 72 -3.05 -20.10 -29.06
N ALA A 73 -1.72 -20.03 -29.08
CA ALA A 73 -0.85 -21.17 -28.79
C ALA A 73 -1.04 -21.68 -27.35
N ALA A 74 -1.20 -20.78 -26.38
CA ALA A 74 -1.50 -21.15 -25.00
C ALA A 74 -2.86 -21.85 -24.89
N PHE A 75 -3.91 -21.31 -25.52
CA PHE A 75 -5.24 -21.96 -25.56
C PHE A 75 -5.22 -23.31 -26.26
N TRP A 76 -4.41 -23.46 -27.32
CA TRP A 76 -4.26 -24.73 -28.04
C TRP A 76 -3.45 -25.75 -27.23
N SER A 77 -2.47 -25.30 -26.43
CA SER A 77 -1.64 -26.18 -25.60
C SER A 77 -2.33 -26.70 -24.33
N VAL A 78 -3.47 -26.10 -23.95
CA VAL A 78 -4.22 -26.55 -22.78
C VAL A 78 -5.22 -27.61 -23.24
N ASP A 79 -5.06 -28.83 -22.72
CA ASP A 79 -6.03 -29.93 -22.90
C ASP A 79 -7.34 -29.61 -22.14
N ILE A 80 -8.16 -28.72 -22.71
CA ILE A 80 -9.47 -28.36 -22.15
C ILE A 80 -10.47 -29.48 -22.49
N SER A 81 -10.81 -30.28 -21.48
CA SER A 81 -11.90 -31.25 -21.57
C SER A 81 -13.26 -30.54 -21.48
N TRP A 82 -13.80 -30.12 -22.64
CA TRP A 82 -15.10 -29.44 -22.74
C TRP A 82 -16.26 -30.21 -22.10
N ASP A 83 -16.18 -31.56 -22.09
CA ASP A 83 -17.13 -32.45 -21.41
C ASP A 83 -17.16 -32.27 -19.88
N SER A 84 -16.00 -32.05 -19.26
CA SER A 84 -15.89 -31.81 -17.82
C SER A 84 -16.45 -30.45 -17.40
N LEU A 85 -16.53 -29.49 -18.32
CA LEU A 85 -17.03 -28.16 -18.03
C LEU A 85 -18.55 -28.17 -17.76
N GLY A 86 -19.30 -28.99 -18.49
CA GLY A 86 -20.73 -29.19 -18.27
C GLY A 86 -21.06 -29.81 -16.89
N HIS A 87 -20.16 -30.65 -16.38
CA HIS A 87 -20.32 -31.32 -15.08
C HIS A 87 -19.76 -30.51 -13.90
N ALA A 88 -19.06 -29.39 -14.15
CA ALA A 88 -18.45 -28.58 -13.11
C ALA A 88 -19.46 -28.01 -12.09
N PRO A 89 -20.62 -27.46 -12.49
CA PRO A 89 -21.61 -26.96 -11.53
C PRO A 89 -22.17 -28.05 -10.61
N ALA A 90 -22.48 -29.23 -11.15
CA ALA A 90 -23.00 -30.35 -10.38
C ALA A 90 -21.95 -30.86 -9.36
N ARG A 91 -20.68 -30.95 -9.77
CA ARG A 91 -19.58 -31.32 -8.86
C ARG A 91 -19.38 -30.30 -7.74
N LEU A 92 -19.47 -29.01 -8.05
CA LEU A 92 -19.38 -27.94 -7.04
C LEU A 92 -20.48 -28.07 -5.99
N VAL A 93 -21.75 -28.20 -6.42
CA VAL A 93 -22.88 -28.38 -5.49
C VAL A 93 -22.72 -29.65 -4.67
N HIS A 94 -22.27 -30.75 -5.29
CA HIS A 94 -22.01 -32.01 -4.59
C HIS A 94 -20.96 -31.85 -3.47
N TYR A 95 -19.79 -31.27 -3.76
CA TYR A 95 -18.75 -31.08 -2.74
C TYR A 95 -19.14 -30.04 -1.68
N ILE A 96 -19.83 -28.96 -2.05
CA ILE A 96 -20.40 -28.01 -1.08
C ILE A 96 -21.39 -28.73 -0.16
N GLY A 97 -22.26 -29.59 -0.71
CA GLY A 97 -23.19 -30.41 0.07
C GLY A 97 -22.47 -31.35 1.03
N LEU A 98 -21.39 -31.99 0.59
CA LEU A 98 -20.57 -32.86 1.43
C LEU A 98 -19.83 -32.09 2.55
N MET A 99 -19.40 -30.85 2.28
CA MET A 99 -18.68 -30.02 3.25
C MET A 99 -19.60 -29.38 4.30
N PHE A 100 -20.79 -28.93 3.88
CA PHE A 100 -21.65 -28.07 4.69
C PHE A 100 -23.00 -28.68 5.07
N GLY A 101 -23.31 -29.90 4.62
CA GLY A 101 -24.56 -30.59 4.96
C GLY A 101 -24.69 -30.85 6.46
N PRO A 102 -24.06 -31.91 7.01
CA PRO A 102 -23.87 -32.08 8.44
C PRO A 102 -22.46 -31.58 8.85
N PRO A 103 -22.33 -30.40 9.48
CA PRO A 103 -21.03 -29.93 9.95
C PRO A 103 -20.48 -30.86 11.04
N ALA A 104 -19.20 -31.23 10.92
CA ALA A 104 -18.49 -32.10 11.85
C ALA A 104 -18.17 -31.39 13.18
N TRP A 105 -19.18 -31.09 13.99
CA TRP A 105 -19.06 -30.37 15.27
C TRP A 105 -18.04 -31.00 16.24
N GLY A 106 -17.88 -32.33 16.20
CA GLY A 106 -16.88 -33.03 17.01
C GLY A 106 -15.43 -32.61 16.72
N GLN A 107 -15.16 -32.08 15.52
CA GLN A 107 -13.84 -31.61 15.13
C GLN A 107 -13.60 -30.13 15.41
N LEU A 108 -14.61 -29.38 15.88
CA LEU A 108 -14.48 -27.96 16.19
C LEU A 108 -13.34 -27.66 17.18
N PRO A 109 -13.16 -28.42 18.29
CA PRO A 109 -12.04 -28.16 19.21
C PRO A 109 -10.67 -28.32 18.54
N ALA A 110 -10.51 -29.36 17.70
CA ALA A 110 -9.29 -29.60 16.96
C ALA A 110 -9.05 -28.50 15.90
N ALA A 111 -10.10 -28.07 15.20
CA ALA A 111 -10.06 -26.97 14.23
C ALA A 111 -9.64 -25.64 14.89
N VAL A 112 -10.20 -25.33 16.06
CA VAL A 112 -9.85 -24.12 16.82
C VAL A 112 -8.39 -24.19 17.28
N SER A 113 -7.97 -25.32 17.86
CA SER A 113 -6.59 -25.53 18.29
C SER A 113 -5.59 -25.38 17.14
N ALA A 114 -5.87 -26.02 16.00
CA ALA A 114 -5.03 -25.92 14.81
C ALA A 114 -4.97 -24.48 14.25
N THR A 115 -6.08 -23.74 14.31
CA THR A 115 -6.11 -22.32 13.91
C THR A 115 -5.33 -21.45 14.90
N MET A 116 -5.41 -21.73 16.20
CA MET A 116 -4.63 -21.01 17.21
C MET A 116 -3.12 -21.25 17.04
N LEU A 117 -2.71 -22.44 16.62
CA LEU A 117 -1.32 -22.69 16.25
C LEU A 117 -0.89 -21.82 15.05
N SER A 118 -1.73 -21.68 14.03
CA SER A 118 -1.50 -20.76 12.90
C SER A 118 -1.43 -19.29 13.34
N VAL A 119 -2.25 -18.88 14.32
CA VAL A 119 -2.18 -17.55 14.94
C VAL A 119 -0.88 -17.37 15.72
N ALA A 120 -0.44 -18.37 16.47
CA ALA A 120 0.82 -18.32 17.22
C ALA A 120 2.04 -18.19 16.30
N MET A 121 2.06 -18.92 15.18
CA MET A 121 3.10 -18.78 14.14
C MET A 121 3.14 -17.34 13.59
N ALA A 122 1.97 -16.77 13.28
CA ALA A 122 1.86 -15.41 12.80
C ALA A 122 2.30 -14.39 13.86
N TRP A 123 1.89 -14.57 15.11
CA TRP A 123 2.28 -13.70 16.22
C TRP A 123 3.79 -13.70 16.44
N PHE A 124 4.39 -14.88 16.55
CA PHE A 124 5.84 -15.01 16.74
C PHE A 124 6.61 -14.42 15.56
N GLY A 125 6.22 -14.79 14.33
CA GLY A 125 6.88 -14.30 13.14
C GLY A 125 6.79 -12.77 13.00
N THR A 126 5.62 -12.20 13.28
CA THR A 126 5.44 -10.74 13.22
C THR A 126 6.17 -10.01 14.32
N MET A 127 6.18 -10.52 15.56
CA MET A 127 6.96 -9.93 16.65
C MET A 127 8.46 -9.91 16.33
N LEU A 128 9.01 -11.03 15.87
CA LEU A 128 10.41 -11.09 15.45
C LEU A 128 10.69 -10.13 14.29
N GLY A 129 9.76 -10.07 13.33
CA GLY A 129 9.79 -9.12 12.23
C GLY A 129 9.81 -7.66 12.70
N ILE A 130 8.98 -7.29 13.67
CA ILE A 130 8.92 -5.94 14.24
C ILE A 130 10.22 -5.60 14.96
N VAL A 131 10.71 -6.48 15.83
CA VAL A 131 11.94 -6.25 16.62
C VAL A 131 13.14 -5.96 15.72
N ILE A 132 13.25 -6.65 14.58
CA ILE A 132 14.37 -6.46 13.64
C ILE A 132 14.09 -5.30 12.68
N SER A 133 12.88 -5.22 12.11
CA SER A 133 12.56 -4.20 11.10
C SER A 133 12.49 -2.80 11.67
N PHE A 134 12.03 -2.63 12.91
CA PHE A 134 11.89 -1.32 13.54
C PHE A 134 13.22 -0.55 13.57
N PRO A 135 14.30 -1.04 14.21
CA PRO A 135 15.59 -0.35 14.18
C PRO A 135 16.14 -0.19 12.77
N LEU A 136 16.04 -1.21 11.91
CA LEU A 136 16.51 -1.09 10.53
C LEU A 136 15.74 -0.03 9.73
N SER A 137 14.44 0.14 10.00
CA SER A 137 13.61 1.15 9.34
C SER A 137 14.02 2.57 9.73
N LEU A 138 14.37 2.81 11.01
CA LEU A 138 14.99 4.06 11.46
C LEU A 138 16.29 4.36 10.69
N LEU A 139 17.13 3.34 10.48
CA LEU A 139 18.37 3.47 9.71
C LEU A 139 18.12 3.66 8.21
N ALA A 140 16.95 3.30 7.69
CA ALA A 140 16.58 3.43 6.28
C ALA A 140 15.89 4.79 5.94
N THR A 141 15.66 5.64 6.94
CA THR A 141 15.00 6.95 6.80
C THR A 141 15.94 8.03 6.30
N ARG A 142 15.48 8.85 5.36
CA ARG A 142 16.21 10.03 4.85
C ARG A 142 16.44 11.08 5.93
N GLY A 143 17.67 11.60 5.97
CA GLY A 143 18.07 12.67 6.88
C GLY A 143 18.64 12.19 8.21
N LEU A 144 18.44 10.91 8.57
CA LEU A 144 18.97 10.33 9.80
C LEU A 144 20.32 9.66 9.61
N THR A 145 20.44 8.85 8.55
CA THR A 145 21.66 8.08 8.25
C THR A 145 22.32 8.50 6.93
N PRO A 146 23.64 8.25 6.78
CA PRO A 146 24.34 8.45 5.53
C PRO A 146 23.76 7.61 4.40
N VAL A 147 23.90 8.11 3.18
CA VAL A 147 23.38 7.49 1.95
C VAL A 147 23.91 6.06 1.77
N TRP A 148 25.16 5.80 2.12
CA TRP A 148 25.79 4.48 2.01
C TRP A 148 25.27 3.43 2.99
N VAL A 149 24.63 3.82 4.12
CA VAL A 149 23.96 2.87 5.04
C VAL A 149 22.53 2.64 4.59
N ARG A 150 21.85 3.73 4.21
CA ARG A 150 20.44 3.74 3.87
C ARG A 150 20.11 2.86 2.66
N TRP A 151 20.87 2.97 1.57
CA TRP A 151 20.56 2.23 0.33
C TRP A 151 20.72 0.72 0.47
N PRO A 152 21.78 0.18 1.08
CA PRO A 152 21.88 -1.25 1.34
C PRO A 152 20.71 -1.80 2.17
N ILE A 153 20.30 -1.10 3.23
CA ILE A 153 19.16 -1.54 4.06
C ILE A 153 17.86 -1.52 3.26
N ARG A 154 17.63 -0.49 2.43
CA ARG A 154 16.48 -0.47 1.51
C ARG A 154 16.51 -1.60 0.49
N GLY A 155 17.69 -1.90 -0.04
CA GLY A 155 17.91 -3.04 -0.93
C GLY A 155 17.60 -4.37 -0.23
N PHE A 156 18.06 -4.54 1.01
CA PHE A 156 17.76 -5.71 1.84
C PHE A 156 16.24 -5.90 2.04
N PHE A 157 15.52 -4.84 2.37
CA PHE A 157 14.05 -4.91 2.45
C PHE A 157 13.39 -5.28 1.11
N ALA A 158 13.89 -4.75 -0.01
CA ALA A 158 13.39 -5.08 -1.33
C ALA A 158 13.62 -6.55 -1.69
N VAL A 159 14.79 -7.11 -1.37
CA VAL A 159 15.12 -8.52 -1.60
C VAL A 159 14.22 -9.44 -0.78
N LEU A 160 14.06 -9.17 0.52
CA LEU A 160 13.18 -9.98 1.37
C LEU A 160 11.72 -9.99 0.90
N ARG A 161 11.26 -8.89 0.30
CA ARG A 161 9.90 -8.76 -0.24
C ARG A 161 9.72 -9.39 -1.62
N ALA A 162 10.81 -9.62 -2.35
CA ALA A 162 10.76 -10.22 -3.68
C ALA A 162 10.47 -11.72 -3.62
N VAL A 163 10.85 -12.38 -2.51
CA VAL A 163 10.67 -13.82 -2.33
C VAL A 163 9.35 -14.11 -1.61
N PRO A 164 8.45 -14.92 -2.18
CA PRO A 164 7.23 -15.34 -1.50
C PRO A 164 7.52 -16.12 -0.22
N GLU A 165 6.70 -15.93 0.82
CA GLU A 165 6.89 -16.58 2.14
C GLU A 165 6.92 -18.11 2.05
N VAL A 166 6.14 -18.71 1.12
CA VAL A 166 6.13 -20.16 0.89
C VAL A 166 7.51 -20.66 0.42
N VAL A 167 8.19 -19.90 -0.44
CA VAL A 167 9.54 -20.25 -0.92
C VAL A 167 10.54 -20.18 0.23
N ILE A 168 10.46 -19.13 1.06
CA ILE A 168 11.30 -18.99 2.26
C ILE A 168 11.07 -20.17 3.21
N ALA A 169 9.82 -20.58 3.41
CA ALA A 169 9.48 -21.72 4.24
C ALA A 169 10.10 -23.01 3.70
N VAL A 170 9.96 -23.31 2.40
CA VAL A 170 10.58 -24.49 1.77
C VAL A 170 12.11 -24.50 1.97
N LEU A 171 12.77 -23.35 1.89
CA LEU A 171 14.20 -23.26 2.21
C LEU A 171 14.46 -23.56 3.70
N MET A 172 13.67 -23.00 4.61
CA MET A 172 13.83 -23.24 6.05
C MET A 172 13.47 -24.65 6.50
N LEU A 173 12.64 -25.39 5.76
CA LEU A 173 12.35 -26.81 6.03
C LEU A 173 13.63 -27.65 6.08
N SER A 174 14.62 -27.35 5.23
CA SER A 174 15.90 -28.07 5.22
C SER A 174 16.72 -27.89 6.50
N VAL A 175 16.52 -26.77 7.20
CA VAL A 175 17.26 -26.42 8.42
C VAL A 175 16.48 -26.80 9.68
N THR A 176 15.16 -26.63 9.66
CA THR A 176 14.29 -26.70 10.85
C THR A 176 13.27 -27.82 10.83
N GLY A 177 13.15 -28.54 9.70
CA GLY A 177 12.17 -29.62 9.52
C GLY A 177 10.75 -29.13 9.22
N LEU A 178 9.79 -30.07 9.24
CA LEU A 178 8.36 -29.79 9.06
C LEU A 178 7.74 -29.38 10.41
N THR A 179 7.97 -28.14 10.82
CA THR A 179 7.49 -27.65 12.13
C THR A 179 6.83 -26.28 12.04
N ALA A 180 6.02 -25.94 13.07
CA ALA A 180 5.42 -24.62 13.22
C ALA A 180 6.48 -23.50 13.34
N TYR A 181 7.63 -23.83 13.91
CA TYR A 181 8.77 -22.91 14.00
C TYR A 181 9.25 -22.47 12.62
N THR A 182 9.31 -23.38 11.66
CA THR A 182 9.69 -23.11 10.27
C THR A 182 8.78 -22.08 9.60
N GLY A 183 7.46 -22.27 9.74
CA GLY A 183 6.50 -21.31 9.20
C GLY A 183 6.57 -19.96 9.91
N ALA A 184 6.80 -19.94 11.22
CA ALA A 184 6.96 -18.69 11.97
C ALA A 184 8.22 -17.91 11.54
N LEU A 185 9.34 -18.59 11.27
CA LEU A 185 10.55 -17.97 10.73
C LEU A 185 10.36 -17.43 9.31
N ALA A 186 9.64 -18.17 8.45
CA ALA A 186 9.34 -17.70 7.11
C ALA A 186 8.50 -16.41 7.14
N ILE A 187 7.48 -16.36 8.01
CA ILE A 187 6.68 -15.17 8.28
C ILE A 187 7.57 -14.04 8.82
N ALA A 188 8.52 -14.33 9.71
CA ALA A 188 9.43 -13.32 10.25
C ALA A 188 10.26 -12.66 9.15
N LEU A 189 10.92 -13.44 8.31
CA LEU A 189 11.74 -12.92 7.21
C LEU A 189 10.93 -12.06 6.24
N GLY A 190 9.74 -12.51 5.82
CA GLY A 190 8.85 -11.69 5.00
C GLY A 190 8.35 -10.44 5.71
N SER A 191 8.15 -10.52 7.04
CA SER A 191 7.73 -9.38 7.86
C SER A 191 8.82 -8.33 7.97
N ILE A 192 10.09 -8.71 8.08
CA ILE A 192 11.21 -7.76 8.16
C ILE A 192 11.24 -6.85 6.95
N GLY A 193 11.15 -7.42 5.74
CA GLY A 193 11.17 -6.63 4.51
C GLY A 193 9.99 -5.69 4.38
N THR A 194 8.78 -6.17 4.70
CA THR A 194 7.55 -5.39 4.56
C THR A 194 7.41 -4.30 5.61
N LEU A 195 7.58 -4.64 6.88
CA LEU A 195 7.51 -3.67 7.97
C LEU A 195 8.67 -2.67 7.94
N GLY A 196 9.84 -3.10 7.50
CA GLY A 196 11.00 -2.22 7.33
C GLY A 196 10.72 -1.13 6.30
N LYS A 197 10.18 -1.53 5.14
CA LYS A 197 9.76 -0.64 4.06
C LYS A 197 8.68 0.34 4.51
N TRP A 198 7.57 -0.17 5.05
CA TRP A 198 6.48 0.68 5.51
C TRP A 198 6.91 1.61 6.65
N GLY A 199 7.76 1.12 7.56
CA GLY A 199 8.27 1.92 8.69
C GLY A 199 9.06 3.14 8.24
N TYR A 200 10.04 2.97 7.34
CA TYR A 200 10.82 4.14 6.89
C TYR A 200 9.97 5.10 6.05
N GLU A 201 9.00 4.59 5.28
CA GLU A 201 8.07 5.44 4.53
C GLU A 201 7.19 6.27 5.46
N SER A 202 6.70 5.67 6.56
CA SER A 202 5.98 6.41 7.61
C SER A 202 6.85 7.50 8.23
N PHE A 203 8.13 7.23 8.51
CA PHE A 203 9.02 8.24 9.07
C PHE A 203 9.31 9.37 8.09
N GLU A 204 9.42 9.07 6.79
CA GLU A 204 9.62 10.08 5.74
C GLU A 204 8.36 10.87 5.39
N ALA A 205 7.19 10.34 5.71
CA ALA A 205 5.90 10.99 5.49
C ALA A 205 5.54 12.03 6.56
N VAL A 206 6.28 12.08 7.68
CA VAL A 206 6.05 13.06 8.75
C VAL A 206 6.23 14.48 8.22
N ASP A 207 5.32 15.37 8.63
CA ASP A 207 5.35 16.78 8.27
C ASP A 207 6.68 17.44 8.67
N ARG A 208 7.26 18.22 7.75
CA ARG A 208 8.58 18.84 7.96
C ARG A 208 8.55 19.91 9.03
N GLY A 209 7.41 20.56 9.28
CA GLY A 209 7.27 21.58 10.31
C GLY A 209 7.61 21.07 11.71
N ALA A 210 7.22 19.83 12.05
CA ALA A 210 7.60 19.21 13.32
C ALA A 210 9.12 18.99 13.44
N ILE A 211 9.77 18.64 12.33
CA ILE A 211 11.22 18.43 12.26
C ILE A 211 11.96 19.77 12.32
N GLU A 212 11.50 20.78 11.60
CA GLU A 212 12.07 22.13 11.56
C GLU A 212 11.94 22.83 12.92
N ALA A 213 10.79 22.71 13.59
CA ALA A 213 10.59 23.23 14.95
C ALA A 213 11.55 22.59 15.97
N ALA A 214 11.74 21.26 15.91
CA ALA A 214 12.70 20.58 16.77
C ALA A 214 14.14 21.04 16.51
N ASN A 215 14.53 21.19 15.24
CA ASN A 215 15.85 21.71 14.87
C ASN A 215 16.05 23.17 15.34
N ALA A 216 15.03 24.02 15.20
CA ALA A 216 15.06 25.40 15.66
C ALA A 216 15.22 25.51 17.19
N ALA A 217 14.70 24.53 17.94
CA ALA A 217 14.91 24.39 19.37
C ALA A 217 16.30 23.81 19.77
N GLY A 218 17.19 23.57 18.81
CA GLY A 218 18.55 23.04 19.05
C GLY A 218 18.59 21.52 19.27
N ALA A 219 17.57 20.77 18.85
CA ALA A 219 17.54 19.33 19.04
C ALA A 219 18.62 18.60 18.21
N SER A 220 19.31 17.66 18.84
CA SER A 220 20.16 16.68 18.16
C SER A 220 19.32 15.74 17.28
N ARG A 221 19.95 15.03 16.33
CA ARG A 221 19.25 14.09 15.43
C ARG A 221 18.41 13.03 16.17
N ALA A 222 18.92 12.53 17.30
CA ALA A 222 18.21 11.56 18.12
C ALA A 222 16.97 12.18 18.80
N GLN A 223 17.08 13.44 19.23
CA GLN A 223 15.96 14.19 19.80
C GLN A 223 14.91 14.53 18.73
N VAL A 224 15.33 14.91 17.51
CA VAL A 224 14.42 15.10 16.37
C VAL A 224 13.66 13.81 16.06
N MET A 225 14.33 12.66 16.07
CA MET A 225 13.65 11.37 15.85
C MET A 225 12.64 11.07 16.97
N ARG A 226 13.06 11.21 18.24
CA ARG A 226 12.25 10.85 19.40
C ARG A 226 11.05 11.78 19.60
N TRP A 227 11.20 13.07 19.33
CA TRP A 227 10.23 14.11 19.67
C TRP A 227 9.55 14.74 18.46
N GLY A 228 10.20 14.75 17.30
CA GLY A 228 9.62 15.25 16.05
C GLY A 228 8.98 14.14 15.21
N VAL A 229 9.72 13.07 14.92
CA VAL A 229 9.28 12.05 13.95
C VAL A 229 8.41 10.98 14.60
N TRP A 230 8.89 10.34 15.67
CA TRP A 230 8.22 9.19 16.30
C TRP A 230 6.79 9.49 16.76
N PRO A 231 6.48 10.61 17.45
CA PRO A 231 5.14 10.87 17.93
C PRO A 231 4.11 11.04 16.82
N ASN A 232 4.55 11.53 15.66
CA ASN A 232 3.73 11.74 14.47
C ASN A 232 3.60 10.47 13.62
N ALA A 233 4.63 9.62 13.56
CA ALA A 233 4.62 8.39 12.78
C ALA A 233 4.07 7.16 13.53
N GLN A 234 4.10 7.15 14.87
CA GLN A 234 3.68 5.99 15.68
C GLN A 234 2.27 5.46 15.35
N PRO A 235 1.25 6.28 15.02
CA PRO A 235 -0.08 5.74 14.75
C PRO A 235 -0.09 4.89 13.48
N ASP A 236 0.62 5.36 12.44
CA ASP A 236 0.76 4.67 11.17
C ASP A 236 1.61 3.40 11.30
N VAL A 237 2.74 3.49 12.00
CA VAL A 237 3.64 2.34 12.22
C VAL A 237 2.90 1.22 12.96
N LEU A 238 2.19 1.53 14.03
CA LEU A 238 1.44 0.52 14.79
C LEU A 238 0.27 -0.04 13.97
N ALA A 239 -0.39 0.80 13.17
CA ALA A 239 -1.41 0.40 12.23
C ALA A 239 -0.88 -0.54 11.12
N PHE A 240 0.39 -0.44 10.75
CA PHE A 240 1.06 -1.36 9.85
C PHE A 240 1.47 -2.67 10.52
N TRP A 241 1.89 -2.64 11.79
CA TRP A 241 2.20 -3.85 12.55
C TRP A 241 0.97 -4.75 12.71
N LEU A 242 -0.19 -4.16 13.06
CA LEU A 242 -1.46 -4.88 13.16
C LEU A 242 -1.89 -5.47 11.82
N TYR A 243 -1.82 -4.68 10.76
CA TYR A 243 -2.15 -5.13 9.40
C TYR A 243 -1.23 -6.28 8.95
N ARG A 244 0.06 -6.20 9.27
CA ARG A 244 1.00 -7.28 8.96
C ARG A 244 0.68 -8.54 9.75
N PHE A 245 0.32 -8.43 11.03
CA PHE A 245 -0.10 -9.58 11.83
C PHE A 245 -1.31 -10.29 11.21
N GLU A 246 -2.35 -9.54 10.81
CA GLU A 246 -3.53 -10.10 10.15
C GLU A 246 -3.16 -10.87 8.87
N ILE A 247 -2.33 -10.27 8.00
CA ILE A 247 -1.85 -10.94 6.78
C ILE A 247 -1.07 -12.21 7.14
N SER A 248 -0.22 -12.16 8.16
CA SER A 248 0.59 -13.29 8.59
C SER A 248 -0.26 -14.46 9.12
N VAL A 249 -1.41 -14.18 9.76
CA VAL A 249 -2.37 -15.24 10.16
C VAL A 249 -2.93 -15.95 8.93
N ARG A 250 -3.19 -15.21 7.85
CA ARG A 250 -3.64 -15.80 6.58
C ARG A 250 -2.53 -16.58 5.89
N ALA A 251 -1.31 -16.03 5.90
CA ALA A 251 -0.15 -16.68 5.30
C ALA A 251 0.21 -17.99 6.02
N SER A 252 0.08 -18.05 7.36
CA SER A 252 0.39 -19.26 8.13
C SER A 252 -0.53 -20.44 7.78
N ALA A 253 -1.78 -20.19 7.37
CA ALA A 253 -2.65 -21.24 6.84
C ALA A 253 -2.12 -21.83 5.52
N ILE A 254 -1.57 -21.00 4.62
CA ILE A 254 -0.93 -21.47 3.38
C ILE A 254 0.35 -22.25 3.70
N LEU A 255 1.16 -21.76 4.63
CA LEU A 255 2.37 -22.46 5.08
C LEU A 255 2.04 -23.81 5.73
N GLY A 256 0.87 -23.94 6.36
CA GLY A 256 0.42 -25.22 6.89
C GLY A 256 0.23 -26.29 5.80
N LEU A 257 -0.17 -25.90 4.58
CA LEU A 257 -0.39 -26.84 3.46
C LEU A 257 0.91 -27.54 3.04
N ILE A 258 2.06 -26.88 3.17
CA ILE A 258 3.38 -27.47 2.85
C ILE A 258 3.98 -28.26 4.03
N GLY A 259 3.22 -28.44 5.11
CA GLY A 259 3.64 -29.23 6.27
C GLY A 259 4.21 -28.43 7.45
N ALA A 260 4.12 -27.10 7.45
CA ALA A 260 4.53 -26.30 8.62
C ALA A 260 3.58 -26.44 9.83
N GLY A 261 2.47 -27.17 9.70
CA GLY A 261 1.51 -27.40 10.79
C GLY A 261 0.34 -26.42 10.82
N GLY A 262 -0.39 -26.39 11.93
CA GLY A 262 -1.58 -25.56 12.10
C GLY A 262 -2.76 -25.98 11.22
N ILE A 263 -3.67 -25.04 10.97
CA ILE A 263 -4.93 -25.34 10.27
C ILE A 263 -4.72 -25.81 8.83
N GLY A 264 -3.70 -25.28 8.15
CA GLY A 264 -3.39 -25.66 6.77
C GLY A 264 -3.02 -27.14 6.64
N LYS A 265 -2.22 -27.66 7.58
CA LYS A 265 -1.86 -29.08 7.57
C LYS A 265 -3.09 -29.96 7.76
N MET A 266 -3.90 -29.63 8.78
CA MET A 266 -5.12 -30.38 9.07
C MET A 266 -6.10 -30.34 7.88
N LEU A 267 -6.19 -29.20 7.19
CA LEU A 267 -7.01 -29.05 5.99
C LEU A 267 -6.49 -29.95 4.85
N MET A 268 -5.19 -29.93 4.58
CA MET A 268 -4.58 -30.74 3.52
C MET A 268 -4.75 -32.24 3.79
N ASP A 269 -4.53 -32.68 5.03
CA ASP A 269 -4.69 -34.08 5.43
C ASP A 269 -6.14 -34.54 5.17
N ASN A 270 -7.15 -33.77 5.57
CA ASN A 270 -8.56 -34.15 5.38
C ASN A 270 -9.01 -34.09 3.91
N ILE A 271 -8.44 -33.18 3.09
CA ILE A 271 -8.65 -33.17 1.63
C ILE A 271 -8.08 -34.46 1.00
N GLN A 272 -6.88 -34.88 1.40
CA GLN A 272 -6.26 -36.11 0.90
C GLN A 272 -7.07 -37.36 1.25
N PHE A 273 -7.60 -37.44 2.48
CA PHE A 273 -8.47 -38.53 2.92
C PHE A 273 -9.93 -38.41 2.44
N ARG A 274 -10.28 -37.33 1.72
CA ARG A 274 -11.63 -37.06 1.20
C ARG A 274 -12.72 -37.01 2.29
N VAL A 275 -12.35 -36.53 3.48
CA VAL A 275 -13.24 -36.35 4.63
C VAL A 275 -13.85 -34.94 4.59
N TRP A 276 -14.82 -34.74 3.70
CA TRP A 276 -15.28 -33.41 3.29
C TRP A 276 -16.04 -32.63 4.38
N ASP A 277 -16.79 -33.33 5.24
CA ASP A 277 -17.50 -32.76 6.39
C ASP A 277 -16.52 -32.07 7.37
N VAL A 278 -15.36 -32.68 7.58
CA VAL A 278 -14.28 -32.09 8.39
C VAL A 278 -13.63 -30.92 7.66
N VAL A 279 -13.37 -31.03 6.35
CA VAL A 279 -12.85 -29.90 5.56
C VAL A 279 -13.77 -28.68 5.65
N GLY A 280 -15.09 -28.88 5.58
CA GLY A 280 -16.09 -27.83 5.76
C GLY A 280 -16.02 -27.18 7.15
N MET A 281 -15.92 -27.97 8.22
CA MET A 281 -15.73 -27.46 9.58
C MET A 281 -14.44 -26.64 9.71
N LEU A 282 -13.32 -27.11 9.17
CA LEU A 282 -12.03 -26.40 9.19
C LEU A 282 -12.12 -25.05 8.44
N MET A 283 -12.80 -25.03 7.30
CA MET A 283 -13.05 -23.80 6.53
C MET A 283 -13.90 -22.79 7.31
N ILE A 284 -14.98 -23.23 7.95
CA ILE A 284 -15.82 -22.35 8.79
C ILE A 284 -14.99 -21.78 9.94
N THR A 285 -14.22 -22.62 10.64
CA THR A 285 -13.41 -22.20 11.78
C THR A 285 -12.34 -21.19 11.39
N VAL A 286 -11.58 -21.43 10.31
CA VAL A 286 -10.53 -20.49 9.89
C VAL A 286 -11.14 -19.17 9.42
N VAL A 287 -12.26 -19.19 8.69
CA VAL A 287 -12.94 -17.96 8.24
C VAL A 287 -13.50 -17.18 9.43
N ALA A 288 -14.16 -17.84 10.37
CA ALA A 288 -14.70 -17.20 11.56
C ALA A 288 -13.61 -16.55 12.41
N ILE A 289 -12.52 -17.28 12.70
CA ILE A 289 -11.42 -16.76 13.52
C ILE A 289 -10.67 -15.64 12.81
N THR A 290 -10.36 -15.79 11.51
CA THR A 290 -9.68 -14.73 10.76
C THR A 290 -10.53 -13.46 10.63
N MET A 291 -11.85 -13.59 10.46
CA MET A 291 -12.77 -12.45 10.52
C MET A 291 -12.79 -11.76 11.89
N ILE A 292 -12.78 -12.54 12.98
CA ILE A 292 -12.70 -11.96 14.34
C ILE A 292 -11.39 -11.17 14.49
N ILE A 293 -10.26 -11.74 14.06
CA ILE A 293 -8.95 -11.08 14.14
C ILE A 293 -8.90 -9.80 13.30
N ASP A 294 -9.43 -9.81 12.08
CA ASP A 294 -9.54 -8.61 11.22
C ASP A 294 -10.36 -7.51 11.91
N GLN A 295 -11.52 -7.87 12.47
CA GLN A 295 -12.40 -6.91 13.14
C GLN A 295 -11.76 -6.33 14.42
N LEU A 296 -11.09 -7.16 15.23
CA LEU A 296 -10.31 -6.71 16.39
C LEU A 296 -9.17 -5.77 15.96
N SER A 297 -8.40 -6.17 14.94
CA SER A 297 -7.28 -5.39 14.41
C SER A 297 -7.75 -4.03 13.86
N GLY A 298 -8.88 -4.02 13.14
CA GLY A 298 -9.50 -2.81 12.61
C GLY A 298 -9.98 -1.86 13.71
N MET A 299 -10.58 -2.37 14.78
CA MET A 299 -10.99 -1.54 15.93
C MET A 299 -9.78 -0.87 16.60
N VAL A 300 -8.72 -1.63 16.86
CA VAL A 300 -7.51 -1.11 17.49
C VAL A 300 -6.86 -0.06 16.58
N ARG A 301 -6.81 -0.31 15.26
CA ARG A 301 -6.31 0.65 14.26
C ARG A 301 -7.06 1.97 14.28
N ILE A 302 -8.39 1.94 14.33
CA ILE A 302 -9.21 3.17 14.39
C ILE A 302 -8.97 3.92 15.71
N ARG A 303 -8.82 3.19 16.82
CA ARG A 303 -8.53 3.78 18.13
C ARG A 303 -7.17 4.47 18.16
N ILE A 304 -6.17 3.91 17.47
CA ILE A 304 -4.82 4.48 17.35
C ILE A 304 -4.83 5.76 16.50
N ILE A 305 -5.54 5.76 15.36
CA ILE A 305 -5.51 6.88 14.41
C ILE A 305 -6.47 8.01 14.81
N THR A 306 -7.71 7.68 15.20
CA THR A 306 -8.79 8.66 15.44
C THR A 306 -9.09 8.89 16.92
N GLY A 307 -8.49 8.10 17.82
CA GLY A 307 -8.75 8.21 19.26
C GLY A 307 -10.11 7.65 19.73
N ARG A 308 -10.96 7.15 18.81
CA ARG A 308 -12.32 6.67 19.10
C ARG A 308 -12.42 5.15 18.92
N TRP A 309 -13.24 4.48 19.74
CA TRP A 309 -13.60 3.07 19.54
C TRP A 309 -14.78 2.99 18.56
N ASP A 310 -14.48 2.67 17.31
CA ASP A 310 -15.50 2.46 16.28
C ASP A 310 -15.30 1.09 15.62
N LEU A 311 -16.37 0.29 15.55
CA LEU A 311 -16.36 -0.97 14.81
C LEU A 311 -16.20 -0.67 13.31
N PRO A 312 -15.28 -1.33 12.58
CA PRO A 312 -15.06 -1.08 11.16
C PRO A 312 -16.34 -1.24 10.32
N PHE A 313 -17.19 -2.21 10.68
CA PHE A 313 -18.47 -2.42 10.00
C PHE A 313 -19.48 -1.29 10.31
N ALA A 314 -19.55 -0.83 11.56
CA ALA A 314 -20.47 0.24 11.97
C ALA A 314 -20.06 1.59 11.35
N ALA A 315 -18.76 1.86 11.25
CA ALA A 315 -18.23 3.03 10.56
C ALA A 315 -18.63 3.04 9.07
N ARG A 316 -18.55 1.87 8.39
CA ARG A 316 -19.02 1.71 7.01
C ARG A 316 -20.52 1.96 6.86
N LEU A 317 -21.34 1.44 7.78
CA LEU A 317 -22.79 1.66 7.75
C LEU A 317 -23.16 3.13 7.98
N ARG A 318 -22.48 3.83 8.92
CA ARG A 318 -22.69 5.26 9.12
C ARG A 318 -22.34 6.07 7.88
N ARG A 319 -21.16 5.85 7.27
CA ARG A 319 -20.78 6.53 6.02
C ARG A 319 -21.79 6.33 4.90
N ARG A 320 -22.35 5.11 4.76
CA ARG A 320 -23.42 4.84 3.79
C ARG A 320 -24.70 5.60 4.10
N ARG A 321 -25.08 5.72 5.38
CA ARG A 321 -26.23 6.53 5.79
C ARG A 321 -26.01 8.02 5.54
N THR A 322 -24.85 8.57 5.89
CA THR A 322 -24.54 9.98 5.61
C THR A 322 -24.49 10.27 4.13
N ALA A 323 -23.80 9.44 3.32
CA ALA A 323 -23.74 9.61 1.87
C ALA A 323 -25.13 9.50 1.21
N ARG A 324 -25.99 8.61 1.71
CA ARG A 324 -27.37 8.51 1.23
C ARG A 324 -28.21 9.74 1.63
N ALA A 325 -28.00 10.29 2.83
CA ALA A 325 -28.69 11.49 3.30
C ALA A 325 -28.27 12.76 2.53
N THR A 326 -26.99 12.91 2.17
CA THR A 326 -26.54 14.00 1.29
C THR A 326 -27.00 13.82 -0.15
N ALA A 327 -27.12 12.58 -0.65
CA ALA A 327 -27.66 12.31 -1.97
C ALA A 327 -29.19 12.49 -2.08
N SER A 328 -29.91 12.41 -0.96
CA SER A 328 -31.36 12.64 -0.90
C SER A 328 -31.75 14.06 -0.48
N ALA A 329 -30.78 14.96 -0.27
CA ALA A 329 -31.07 16.36 0.00
C ALA A 329 -31.60 17.00 -1.30
N PRO A 330 -32.84 17.52 -1.33
CA PRO A 330 -33.37 18.19 -2.52
C PRO A 330 -32.55 19.44 -2.82
N ASP A 331 -32.27 19.68 -4.11
CA ASP A 331 -31.44 20.75 -4.71
C ASP A 331 -31.81 22.21 -4.35
N GLY A 332 -32.66 22.43 -3.35
CA GLY A 332 -33.13 23.76 -2.92
C GLY A 332 -32.35 24.39 -1.75
N THR A 333 -31.63 23.62 -0.93
CA THR A 333 -31.00 24.17 0.30
C THR A 333 -29.54 24.59 0.12
N ALA A 334 -28.83 24.06 -0.89
CA ALA A 334 -27.46 24.47 -1.21
C ALA A 334 -27.38 25.92 -1.73
N ARG A 335 -28.49 26.47 -2.26
CA ARG A 335 -28.55 27.85 -2.76
C ARG A 335 -28.92 28.88 -1.69
N ALA A 336 -29.54 28.46 -0.58
CA ALA A 336 -29.91 29.35 0.53
C ALA A 336 -28.76 29.61 1.51
N ALA A 337 -27.78 28.69 1.62
CA ALA A 337 -26.61 28.87 2.47
C ALA A 337 -25.50 29.73 1.85
N ALA A 338 -25.61 30.06 0.55
CA ALA A 338 -24.61 30.83 -0.19
C ALA A 338 -24.98 32.31 -0.39
N SER A 339 -26.09 32.79 0.20
CA SER A 339 -26.59 34.15 -0.01
C SER A 339 -26.77 34.99 1.25
N ASP A 340 -26.11 34.68 2.36
CA ASP A 340 -26.15 35.53 3.55
C ASP A 340 -24.76 35.95 4.03
N PRO A 341 -24.24 37.11 3.56
CA PRO A 341 -23.03 37.69 4.09
C PRO A 341 -23.36 38.89 4.99
N ALA A 342 -24.10 38.73 6.10
CA ALA A 342 -24.04 39.65 7.25
C ALA A 342 -24.91 39.24 8.46
N GLY A 343 -24.27 39.15 9.64
CA GLY A 343 -24.92 39.24 10.96
C GLY A 343 -25.40 37.89 11.51
N THR A 344 -25.14 37.49 12.74
CA THR A 344 -24.84 38.24 13.96
C THR A 344 -24.05 37.33 14.92
N ALA A 345 -22.99 37.88 15.51
CA ALA A 345 -22.29 37.31 16.64
C ALA A 345 -23.27 37.08 17.80
N ASN A 346 -23.36 35.84 18.31
CA ASN A 346 -24.07 35.59 19.57
C ASN A 346 -23.09 35.80 20.74
N SER A 347 -23.33 36.87 21.48
CA SER A 347 -22.60 37.33 22.67
C SER A 347 -23.09 36.68 23.97
N GLU A 348 -23.82 35.56 23.93
CA GLU A 348 -24.40 34.95 25.14
C GLU A 348 -23.53 33.89 25.84
N ASP A 349 -22.45 33.38 25.23
CA ASP A 349 -21.58 32.37 25.87
C ASP A 349 -20.38 32.95 26.64
N ARG A 350 -20.19 34.27 26.62
CA ARG A 350 -19.09 34.94 27.33
C ARG A 350 -19.41 35.35 28.77
N ARG A 351 -20.63 35.08 29.26
CA ARG A 351 -21.09 35.47 30.61
C ARG A 351 -21.26 34.31 31.60
N LYS A 352 -20.76 33.11 31.27
CA LYS A 352 -20.80 31.91 32.14
C LYS A 352 -19.41 31.35 32.51
N ALA A 353 -18.37 32.16 32.39
CA ALA A 353 -17.00 31.78 32.78
C ALA A 353 -16.33 32.81 33.73
N GLU A 354 -17.08 33.76 34.29
CA GLU A 354 -16.58 34.77 35.25
C GLU A 354 -17.43 34.85 36.55
N GLU A 355 -18.19 33.81 36.87
CA GLU A 355 -18.66 33.50 38.23
C GLU A 355 -18.28 32.03 38.53
#